data_AF-A0A3C1TA15-F1
#
_entry.id   AF-A0A3C1TA15-F1
#
_cell.length_a   1.000
_cell.length_b   1.000
_cell.length_c   1.000
_cell.angle_alpha   90.00
_cell.angle_beta   90.00
_cell.angle_gamma   90.00
#
_symmetry.space_group_name_H-M   'P 1'
#
loop_
_entity.id
_entity.type
_entity.pdbx_description
1 polymer ?
#
loop_
_entity_poly.entity_id
_entity_poly.type
_entity_poly.pdbx_seq_one_letter_code
_entity_poly.pdbx_strand_id
1 'polypeptide(L)' 'EKLALSAAAIFNVQVEKNLTLLTIRHYSREKYEELTKGKNVLLMQRTPETVQVLMR' A
#
# COMPACT_ATOMS: atom_id res chain seq x y z
N GLU A 1 5.57 8.54 15.70
CA GLU A 1 4.20 8.54 16.30
C GLU A 1 3.57 9.93 16.45
N LYS A 2 4.34 11.03 16.49
CA LYS A 2 3.82 12.41 16.63
C LYS A 2 2.68 12.77 15.66
N LEU A 3 2.78 12.35 14.40
CA LEU A 3 1.75 12.64 13.38
C LEU A 3 0.40 11.96 13.68
N ALA A 4 0.41 10.67 14.02
CA ALA A 4 -0.81 9.91 14.31
C ALA A 4 -1.55 10.48 15.53
N LEU A 5 -0.80 10.86 16.57
CA LEU A 5 -1.34 11.50 17.77
C LEU A 5 -1.97 12.86 17.48
N SER A 6 -1.32 13.70 16.67
CA SER A 6 -1.90 15.00 16.28
C SER A 6 -3.16 14.84 15.41
N ALA A 7 -3.19 13.85 14.52
CA ALA A 7 -4.35 13.59 13.67
C ALA A 7 -5.55 13.01 14.46
N ALA A 8 -5.28 12.26 15.54
CA ALA A 8 -6.32 11.67 16.40
C ALA A 8 -7.20 12.71 17.11
N ALA A 9 -6.75 13.97 17.19
CA ALA A 9 -7.55 15.07 17.73
C ALA A 9 -8.73 15.45 16.82
N ILE A 10 -8.69 15.08 15.53
CA ILE A 10 -9.67 15.46 14.51
C ILE A 10 -10.30 14.23 13.83
N PHE A 11 -9.55 13.13 13.73
CA PHE A 11 -9.96 11.92 13.02
C PHE A 11 -9.90 10.69 13.92
N ASN A 12 -10.67 9.65 13.58
CA ASN A 12 -10.47 8.32 14.17
C ASN A 12 -9.24 7.67 13.52
N VAL A 13 -8.13 7.62 14.26
CA VAL A 13 -6.84 7.16 13.77
C VAL A 13 -6.53 5.76 14.28
N GLN A 14 -6.17 4.87 13.36
CA GLN A 14 -5.65 3.52 13.64
C GLN A 14 -4.24 3.38 13.06
N VAL A 15 -3.38 2.61 13.73
CA VAL A 15 -1.98 2.41 13.34
C VAL A 15 -1.74 0.94 13.03
N GLU A 16 -1.57 0.64 11.76
CA GLU A 16 -1.23 -0.70 11.28
C GLU A 16 0.28 -0.84 11.10
N LYS A 17 0.84 -1.90 11.68
CA LYS A 17 2.27 -2.24 11.59
C LYS A 17 2.48 -3.42 10.66
N ASN A 18 3.75 -3.67 10.29
CA ASN A 18 4.17 -4.81 9.48
C ASN A 18 3.58 -4.81 8.05
N LEU A 19 3.42 -3.62 7.49
CA LEU A 19 2.99 -3.45 6.11
C LEU A 19 4.21 -3.52 5.18
N THR A 20 4.02 -4.13 4.02
CA THR A 20 5.02 -4.18 2.95
C THR A 20 4.59 -3.25 1.82
N LEU A 21 5.54 -2.46 1.31
CA LEU A 21 5.35 -1.63 0.13
C LEU A 21 6.03 -2.28 -1.08
N LEU A 22 5.23 -2.64 -2.08
CA LEU A 22 5.71 -3.14 -3.36
C LEU A 22 5.54 -2.06 -4.42
N THR A 23 6.61 -1.71 -5.11
CA THR A 23 6.59 -0.78 -6.24
C THR A 23 7.07 -1.51 -7.50
N ILE A 24 6.23 -1.59 -8.52
CA ILE A 24 6.55 -2.20 -9.81
C ILE A 24 6.55 -1.09 -10.88
N ARG A 25 7.72 -0.87 -11.50
CA ARG A 25 7.86 0.03 -12.65
C ARG A 25 7.68 -0.73 -13.96
N HIS A 26 7.18 -0.05 -14.98
CA HIS A 26 6.76 -0.60 -16.26
C HIS A 26 5.98 -1.91 -16.08
N TYR A 27 4.99 -1.90 -15.18
CA TYR A 27 4.28 -3.12 -14.80
C TYR A 27 3.40 -3.59 -15.97
N SER A 28 3.37 -4.91 -16.15
CA SER A 28 2.31 -5.57 -16.90
C SER A 28 1.26 -6.12 -15.94
N ARG A 29 0.11 -6.49 -16.48
CA ARG A 29 -0.93 -7.13 -15.67
C ARG A 29 -0.46 -8.46 -15.08
N GLU A 30 0.27 -9.26 -15.85
CA GLU A 30 0.77 -10.56 -15.39
C GLU A 30 1.74 -10.42 -14.22
N LYS A 31 2.70 -9.48 -14.32
CA LYS A 31 3.67 -9.23 -13.22
C LYS A 31 2.99 -8.73 -11.96
N TYR A 32 1.99 -7.86 -12.10
CA TYR A 32 1.22 -7.40 -10.95
C TYR A 32 0.52 -8.58 -10.26
N GLU A 33 -0.16 -9.44 -11.02
CA GLU A 33 -0.90 -10.58 -10.49
C GLU A 33 0.04 -11.61 -9.85
N GLU A 34 1.19 -11.89 -10.46
CA GLU A 34 2.23 -12.77 -9.92
C GLU A 34 2.75 -12.27 -8.56
N LEU A 35 3.15 -10.99 -8.50
CA LEU A 35 3.80 -10.42 -7.32
C LEU A 35 2.83 -10.09 -6.17
N THR A 36 1.54 -9.98 -6.47
CA THR A 36 0.49 -9.75 -5.45
C THR A 36 -0.29 -11.03 -5.10
N LYS A 37 0.02 -12.17 -5.72
CA LYS A 37 -0.69 -13.43 -5.50
C LYS A 37 -0.62 -13.86 -4.04
N GLY A 38 -1.79 -14.11 -3.44
CA GLY A 38 -1.90 -14.55 -2.05
C GLY A 38 -1.54 -13.49 -1.01
N LYS A 39 -1.29 -12.24 -1.42
CA LYS A 39 -1.09 -11.09 -0.53
C LYS A 39 -2.41 -10.39 -0.30
N ASN A 40 -2.60 -9.86 0.90
CA ASN A 40 -3.78 -9.06 1.18
C ASN A 40 -3.44 -7.58 0.91
N VAL A 41 -3.96 -7.08 -0.21
CA VAL A 41 -3.76 -5.70 -0.67
C VAL A 41 -4.66 -4.76 0.11
N LEU A 42 -4.06 -3.81 0.83
CA LEU A 42 -4.77 -2.80 1.61
C LEU A 42 -4.97 -1.51 0.83
N LEU A 43 -3.98 -1.14 0.01
CA LEU A 43 -4.01 0.04 -0.83
C LEU A 43 -3.30 -0.22 -2.14
N MET A 44 -3.88 0.25 -3.24
CA MET A 44 -3.26 0.25 -4.56
C MET A 44 -3.27 1.67 -5.13
N GLN A 45 -2.11 2.10 -5.62
CA GLN A 45 -1.96 3.34 -6.37
C GLN A 45 -1.29 3.04 -7.70
N ARG A 46 -1.81 3.64 -8.78
CA ARG A 46 -1.38 3.35 -10.14
C ARG A 46 -1.21 4.63 -10.93
N THR A 47 -0.09 4.74 -11.63
CA THR A 47 0.15 5.68 -12.72
C THR A 47 0.24 4.88 -14.03
N PRO A 48 0.39 5.52 -15.21
CA PRO A 48 0.51 4.77 -16.46
C PRO A 48 1.60 3.70 -16.42
N GLU A 49 2.76 4.03 -15.85
CA GLU A 49 3.93 3.13 -15.87
C GLU A 49 4.25 2.46 -14.53
N THR A 50 3.73 2.95 -13.41
CA THR A 50 4.07 2.40 -12.08
C THR A 50 2.83 1.98 -11.33
N VAL A 51 2.89 0.83 -10.68
CA VAL A 51 1.92 0.41 -9.66
C VAL A 51 2.63 0.26 -8.33
N GLN A 52 2.00 0.81 -7.29
CA GLN A 52 2.47 0.71 -5.92
C GLN A 52 1.37 0.10 -5.06
N VAL A 53 1.73 -0.90 -4.28
CA VAL A 53 0.81 -1.73 -3.52
C VAL A 53 1.27 -1.80 -2.08
N LEU A 54 0.38 -1.48 -1.17
CA LEU A 54 0.57 -1.65 0.26
C LEU A 54 -0.15 -2.91 0.69
N MET A 55 0.58 -3.87 1.27
CA MET A 55 0.08 -5.22 1.50
C MET A 55 0.56 -5.83 2.82
N ARG A 56 -0.17 -6.85 3.26
CA ARG A 56 0.20 -7.76 4.35
C ARG A 56 0.28 -9.20 3.84
#